data_AF-A0A5J4U8A4-F1
#
_entry.id   AF-A0A5J4U8A4-F1
#
_cell.length_a   1.000
_cell.length_b   1.000
_cell.length_c   1.000
_cell.angle_alpha   90.00
_cell.angle_beta   90.00
_cell.angle_gamma   90.00
#
_symmetry.space_group_name_H-M   'P 1'
#
loop_
_entity.id
_entity.type
_entity.pdbx_description
1 polymer ?
#
loop_
_entity_poly.entity_id
_entity_poly.type
_entity_poly.pdbx_seq_one_letter_code
_entity_poly.pdbx_strand_id
1 'polypeptide(L)' 'MQSYKKELTFNTRQREEFINITGMVEDALKESKIKEGLCLVNAMHITA' A
#
# COMPACT_ATOMS: atom_id res chain seq x y z
N MET A 1 -4.42 20.64 -4.68
CA MET A 1 -4.61 19.17 -4.68
C MET A 1 -3.37 18.55 -4.05
N GLN A 2 -3.51 17.83 -2.93
CA GLN A 2 -2.38 17.14 -2.28
C GLN A 2 -2.29 15.72 -2.84
N SER A 3 -1.07 15.23 -3.06
CA SER A 3 -0.80 13.84 -3.41
C SER A 3 0.24 13.27 -2.47
N TYR A 4 0.13 11.98 -2.19
CA TYR A 4 1.04 11.24 -1.34
C TYR A 4 1.31 9.89 -1.99
N LYS A 5 2.57 9.44 -1.97
CA LYS A 5 3.01 8.16 -2.52
C LYS A 5 3.87 7.45 -1.49
N LYS A 6 3.57 6.17 -1.25
CA LYS A 6 4.37 5.26 -0.44
C LYS A 6 4.51 3.93 -1.17
N GLU A 7 5.70 3.36 -1.12
CA GLU A 7 5.97 2.02 -1.68
C GLU A 7 6.09 1.03 -0.52
N LEU A 8 5.42 -0.11 -0.66
CA LEU A 8 5.52 -1.23 0.27
C LEU A 8 6.31 -2.35 -0.44
N THR A 9 7.44 -2.73 0.14
CA THR A 9 8.30 -3.80 -0.41
C THR A 9 8.09 -5.08 0.38
N PHE A 10 7.92 -6.19 -0.33
CA PHE A 10 7.70 -7.51 0.25
C PHE A 10 8.73 -8.50 -0.28
N ASN A 11 9.19 -9.40 0.59
CA ASN A 11 9.96 -10.57 0.23
C ASN A 11 9.26 -11.79 0.83
N THR A 12 8.46 -12.47 0.01
CA THR A 12 7.66 -13.62 0.44
C THR A 12 8.55 -14.82 0.73
N ARG A 13 8.16 -15.63 1.71
CA ARG A 13 8.92 -16.84 2.07
C ARG A 13 8.59 -18.01 1.16
N GLN A 14 7.42 -17.97 0.54
CA GLN A 14 6.90 -18.99 -0.37
C GLN A 14 6.55 -18.38 -1.72
N ARG A 15 6.35 -19.25 -2.72
CA ARG A 15 5.96 -18.85 -4.07
C ARG A 15 4.60 -18.14 -4.08
N GLU A 16 3.67 -18.57 -3.23
CA GLU A 16 2.33 -17.99 -3.07
C GLU A 16 2.12 -17.70 -1.58
N GLU A 17 1.79 -16.45 -1.24
CA GLU A 17 1.61 -16.01 0.13
C GLU A 17 0.59 -14.89 0.20
N PHE A 18 -0.32 -14.95 1.17
CA PHE A 18 -1.30 -13.89 1.42
C PHE A 18 -0.81 -12.99 2.56
N ILE A 19 -0.54 -11.72 2.25
CA ILE A 19 -0.08 -10.73 3.22
C ILE A 19 -1.19 -9.71 3.48
N ASN A 20 -1.59 -9.55 4.75
CA ASN A 20 -2.53 -8.50 5.14
C ASN A 20 -1.80 -7.15 5.24
N ILE A 21 -2.13 -6.22 4.34
CA ILE A 21 -1.53 -4.88 4.26
C ILE A 21 -2.41 -3.77 4.84
N THR A 22 -3.60 -4.07 5.41
CA THR A 22 -4.55 -3.04 5.86
C THR A 22 -3.92 -2.04 6.83
N GLY A 23 -3.18 -2.51 7.84
CA GLY A 23 -2.49 -1.63 8.78
C GLY A 23 -1.43 -0.73 8.12
N MET A 24 -0.69 -1.26 7.14
CA MET A 24 0.32 -0.48 6.41
C MET A 24 -0.31 0.63 5.55
N VAL A 25 -1.48 0.34 4.96
CA VAL A 25 -2.25 1.33 4.18
C VAL A 25 -2.85 2.39 5.11
N GLU A 26 -3.38 2.01 6.28
CA GLU A 26 -3.88 2.97 7.27
C GLU A 26 -2.79 3.93 7.76
N ASP A 27 -1.58 3.43 7.98
CA ASP A 27 -0.45 4.27 8.37
C ASP A 27 -0.02 5.21 7.24
N ALA A 28 -0.05 4.75 5.99
CA ALA A 28 0.14 5.60 4.81
C ALA A 28 -0.93 6.72 4.73
N LEU A 29 -2.20 6.42 5.02
CA LEU A 29 -3.27 7.42 5.07
C LEU A 29 -3.04 8.45 6.17
N LYS A 30 -2.67 8.02 7.38
CA LYS A 30 -2.35 8.93 8.50
C LYS A 30 -1.16 9.84 8.16
N GLU A 31 -0.11 9.29 7.56
CA GLU A 31 1.07 10.04 7.11
C GLU A 31 0.74 11.06 6.02
N SER A 32 -0.18 10.72 5.10
CA SER A 32 -0.59 11.59 4.00
C SER A 32 -1.27 12.89 4.44
N LYS A 33 -1.90 12.89 5.62
CA LYS A 33 -2.74 14.00 6.15
C LYS A 33 -3.88 14.43 5.22
N ILE A 34 -4.23 13.62 4.21
CA ILE A 34 -5.38 13.85 3.33
C ILE A 34 -6.66 13.49 4.10
N LYS A 35 -7.59 14.43 4.24
CA LYS A 35 -8.85 14.22 4.98
C LYS A 35 -9.95 13.60 4.13
N GLU A 36 -10.04 14.00 2.86
CA GLU A 36 -11.03 13.51 1.91
C GLU A 36 -10.34 13.30 0.56
N GLY A 37 -10.57 12.14 -0.06
CA GLY A 37 -9.92 11.79 -1.31
C GLY A 37 -10.09 10.32 -1.67
N LEU A 38 -9.23 9.85 -2.58
CA LEU A 38 -9.18 8.47 -3.04
C LEU A 38 -7.79 7.88 -2.74
N CYS A 39 -7.75 6.59 -2.40
CA CYS A 39 -6.53 5.83 -2.17
C CYS A 39 -6.42 4.72 -3.22
N LEU A 40 -5.40 4.79 -4.07
CA LEU A 40 -5.07 3.73 -5.02
C LEU A 40 -4.02 2.81 -4.40
N VAL A 41 -4.31 1.51 -4.38
CA VAL A 41 -3.37 0.46 -3.99
C VAL A 41 -3.25 -0.52 -5.15
N ASN A 42 -2.04 -0.69 -5.67
CA ASN A 42 -1.77 -1.59 -6.79
C ASN A 42 -0.46 -2.34 -6.58
N ALA A 43 -0.40 -3.58 -7.06
CA ALA A 43 0.86 -4.29 -7.23
C ALA A 43 1.62 -3.69 -8.43
N MET A 44 2.92 -3.44 -8.27
CA MET A 44 3.80 -2.99 -9.36
C MET A 44 4.40 -4.17 -10.15
N HIS A 45 4.22 -5.40 -9.66
CA HIS A 45 4.63 -6.64 -10.31
C HIS A 45 3.39 -7.36 -10.86
N ILE A 46 3.48 -7.90 -12.07
CA ILE A 46 2.34 -8.51 -12.79
C ILE A 46 1.92 -9.91 -12.29
N THR A 47 2.64 -10.46 -11.32
CA THR A 47 2.40 -11.80 -10.75
C THR A 47 2.48 -11.79 -9.21
N ALA A 48 2.18 -10.63 -8.60
CA ALA A 48 2.10 -10.47 -7.15
C ALA A 48 0.63 -10.48 -6.69
#